data_AF-A0A7K1LDT9-F1
#
_entry.id   AF-A0A7K1LDT9-F1
#
_cell.length_a   1.000
_cell.length_b   1.000
_cell.length_c   1.000
_cell.angle_alpha   90.00
_cell.angle_beta   90.00
_cell.angle_gamma   90.00
#
_symmetry.space_group_name_H-M   'P 1'
#
loop_
_entity.id
_entity.type
_entity.pdbx_description
1 polymer ?
#
loop_
_entity_poly.entity_id
_entity_poly.type
_entity_poly.pdbx_seq_one_letter_code
_entity_poly.pdbx_strand_id
1 'polypeptide(L)'
;MQVIRLPDGRLRVPHSVLADTGADEPGRGRIIADAYVEIGPDDPDYDRLLDQSLTEDELAERRRRWRDEDAELLRRFEEWKADRTED
;
A
#
# COMPACT_ATOMS: atom_id res chain seq x y z
N MET A 1 -0.56 0.19 -2.33
CA MET A 1 -1.09 0.46 -0.97
C MET A 1 -1.60 -0.85 -0.38
N GLN A 2 -1.75 -0.96 0.94
CA GLN A 2 -1.95 -2.24 1.64
C GLN A 2 -3.07 -2.12 2.68
N VAL A 3 -3.85 -3.17 2.93
CA VAL A 3 -4.85 -3.15 4.01
C VAL A 3 -4.18 -3.45 5.33
N ILE A 4 -4.44 -2.63 6.34
CA ILE A 4 -3.76 -2.70 7.64
C ILE A 4 -4.77 -3.03 8.72
N ARG A 5 -4.52 -4.10 9.47
CA ARG A 5 -5.32 -4.48 10.63
C ARG A 5 -4.86 -3.71 11.86
N LEU A 6 -5.79 -2.97 12.45
CA LEU A 6 -5.58 -2.20 13.66
C LEU A 6 -5.88 -3.06 14.91
N PRO A 7 -5.27 -2.76 16.07
CA PRO A 7 -5.50 -3.50 17.31
C PRO A 7 -6.95 -3.43 17.80
N ASP A 8 -7.69 -2.37 17.45
CA ASP A 8 -9.10 -2.20 17.79
C ASP A 8 -10.06 -3.05 16.93
N GLY A 9 -9.53 -3.92 16.05
CA GLY A 9 -10.33 -4.76 15.16
C GLY A 9 -10.93 -4.02 13.96
N ARG A 10 -10.42 -2.82 13.64
CA ARG A 10 -10.77 -2.09 12.42
C ARG A 10 -9.69 -2.31 11.34
N LEU A 11 -10.06 -2.11 10.08
CA LEU A 11 -9.13 -2.15 8.97
C LEU A 11 -8.89 -0.74 8.45
N ARG A 12 -7.62 -0.34 8.34
CA ARG A 12 -7.21 0.85 7.62
C ARG A 12 -6.94 0.48 6.17
N VAL A 13 -7.83 0.91 5.29
CA VAL A 13 -7.93 0.51 3.88
C VAL A 13 -7.58 1.69 2.99
N PRO A 14 -6.79 1.50 1.92
CA PRO A 14 -6.56 2.55 0.93
C PRO A 14 -7.85 2.87 0.18
N HIS A 15 -8.16 4.15 -0.01
CA HIS A 15 -9.37 4.57 -0.71
C HIS A 15 -9.50 3.96 -2.12
N SER A 16 -8.38 3.70 -2.80
CA SER A 16 -8.37 3.06 -4.12
C SER A 16 -8.89 1.61 -4.10
N VAL A 17 -8.74 0.89 -2.98
CA VAL A 17 -9.19 -0.50 -2.85
C VAL A 17 -10.71 -0.58 -2.73
N LEU A 18 -11.33 0.39 -2.05
CA LEU A 18 -12.79 0.50 -1.95
C LEU A 18 -13.44 1.02 -3.25
N ALA A 19 -12.71 1.85 -4.00
CA ALA A 19 -13.20 2.35 -5.29
C ALA A 19 -13.31 1.23 -6.34
N ASP A 20 -12.47 0.20 -6.26
CA ASP A 20 -12.48 -0.96 -7.16
C ASP A 20 -13.66 -1.91 -6.88
N THR A 21 -14.26 -1.85 -5.68
CA THR A 21 -15.37 -2.72 -5.26
C THR A 21 -16.75 -2.08 -5.36
N GLY A 22 -16.86 -0.75 -5.41
CA GLY A 22 -18.16 -0.07 -5.34
C GLY A 22 -18.32 1.28 -6.05
N ALA A 23 -17.35 1.78 -6.82
CA ALA A 23 -17.44 3.12 -7.41
C ALA A 23 -17.58 3.12 -8.95
N ASP A 24 -18.59 2.43 -9.47
CA ASP A 24 -19.25 2.78 -10.74
C ASP A 24 -20.36 3.82 -10.46
N GLU A 25 -20.05 4.86 -9.68
CA GLU A 25 -20.87 6.08 -9.65
C GLU A 25 -20.29 7.06 -10.68
N PRO A 26 -21.00 7.34 -11.79
CA PRO A 26 -20.52 8.25 -12.83
C PRO A 26 -20.49 9.68 -12.29
N GLY A 27 -19.33 10.12 -11.81
CA GLY A 27 -19.13 11.50 -11.33
C GLY A 27 -17.96 11.69 -10.37
N ARG A 28 -17.45 10.64 -9.73
CA ARG A 28 -16.25 10.73 -8.88
C ARG A 28 -15.02 10.43 -9.73
N GLY A 29 -14.38 11.47 -10.24
CA GLY A 29 -13.10 11.34 -10.93
C GLY A 29 -12.15 10.47 -10.11
N ARG A 30 -11.44 9.55 -10.79
CA ARG A 30 -10.47 8.60 -10.21
C ARG A 30 -9.68 9.28 -9.08
N ILE A 31 -10.03 8.96 -7.84
CA ILE A 31 -9.42 9.58 -6.67
C ILE A 31 -7.96 9.09 -6.62
N ILE A 32 -7.04 9.94 -7.11
CA ILE A 32 -5.61 9.79 -6.86
C ILE A 32 -5.36 10.36 -5.46
N ALA A 33 -5.78 9.63 -4.43
CA ALA A 33 -5.48 10.00 -3.05
C ALA A 33 -4.65 8.91 -2.39
N ASP A 34 -3.49 9.30 -1.86
CA ASP A 34 -2.77 8.55 -0.83
C ASP A 34 -3.51 8.69 0.51
N ALA A 35 -4.78 8.30 0.51
CA ALA A 35 -5.67 8.42 1.66
C ALA A 35 -6.11 7.03 2.10
N TYR A 36 -5.92 6.78 3.39
CA TYR A 36 -6.47 5.61 4.06
C TYR A 36 -7.75 5.99 4.79
N VAL A 37 -8.71 5.08 4.78
CA VAL A 37 -9.95 5.18 5.55
C VAL A 37 -10.07 3.97 6.47
N GLU A 38 -10.79 4.12 7.57
CA GLU A 38 -10.97 3.04 8.54
C GLU A 38 -12.36 2.44 8.38
N ILE A 39 -12.43 1.13 8.13
CA ILE A 39 -13.67 0.36 8.05
C ILE A 39 -13.77 -0.59 9.24
N GLY A 40 -14.99 -0.84 9.70
CA GLY A 40 -15.30 -1.78 10.79
C GLY A 40 -15.91 -3.08 10.27
N PRO A 41 -16.15 -4.06 11.16
CA PRO A 41 -16.71 -5.37 10.80
C PRO A 41 -18.12 -5.36 10.22
N ASP A 42 -18.83 -4.23 10.31
CA ASP A 42 -20.15 -4.03 9.70
C ASP A 42 -20.07 -3.69 8.19
N ASP A 43 -18.87 -3.35 7.69
CA ASP A 43 -18.66 -2.99 6.30
C ASP A 43 -18.70 -4.24 5.39
N PRO A 44 -19.42 -4.20 4.24
CA PRO A 44 -19.55 -5.36 3.36
C PRO A 44 -18.23 -5.86 2.78
N ASP A 45 -17.22 -4.99 2.63
CA ASP A 45 -15.90 -5.37 2.15
C ASP A 45 -14.99 -5.87 3.29
N TYR A 46 -15.39 -5.75 4.56
CA TYR A 46 -14.55 -6.05 5.70
C TYR A 46 -13.97 -7.47 5.68
N ASP A 47 -14.82 -8.49 5.53
CA ASP A 47 -14.40 -9.90 5.63
C ASP A 47 -13.41 -10.28 4.51
N ARG A 48 -13.68 -9.80 3.29
CA ARG A 48 -12.80 -9.96 2.12
C ARG A 48 -11.45 -9.29 2.34
N LEU A 49 -11.45 -8.07 2.89
CA LEU A 49 -10.23 -7.28 3.11
C LEU A 49 -9.47 -7.76 4.35
N LEU A 50 -10.14 -8.40 5.30
CA LEU A 50 -9.55 -8.98 6.49
C LEU A 50 -8.58 -10.11 6.14
N ASP A 51 -8.95 -10.98 5.20
CA ASP A 51 -8.09 -12.07 4.70
C ASP A 51 -6.78 -11.54 4.07
N GLN A 52 -6.85 -10.39 3.40
CA GLN A 52 -5.71 -9.75 2.72
C GLN A 52 -5.01 -8.70 3.60
N SER A 53 -5.44 -8.53 4.85
CA SER A 53 -4.89 -7.52 5.75
C SER A 53 -3.58 -7.96 6.36
N LEU A 54 -2.72 -6.99 6.61
CA LEU A 54 -1.47 -7.18 7.35
C LEU A 54 -1.55 -6.41 8.66
N THR A 55 -0.91 -6.91 9.69
CA THR A 55 -0.75 -6.16 10.93
C THR A 55 0.21 -4.98 10.73
N GLU A 56 0.16 -4.02 11.66
CA GLU A 56 1.07 -2.87 11.65
C GLU A 56 2.55 -3.29 11.75
N ASP A 57 2.83 -4.36 12.49
CA ASP A 57 4.17 -4.93 12.65
C ASP A 57 4.68 -5.54 11.34
N GLU A 58 3.88 -6.40 10.69
CA GLU A 58 4.22 -6.97 9.38
C GLU A 58 4.44 -5.90 8.30
N LEU A 59 3.65 -4.81 8.35
CA LEU A 59 3.86 -3.67 7.46
C LEU A 59 5.20 -2.98 7.74
N ALA A 60 5.56 -2.80 9.01
CA ALA A 60 6.82 -2.19 9.41
C ALA A 60 8.02 -3.05 8.98
N GLU A 61 7.95 -4.37 9.15
CA GLU A 61 8.96 -5.32 8.66
C GLU A 61 9.12 -5.24 7.16
N ARG A 62 8.00 -5.25 6.40
CA ARG A 62 8.07 -5.14 4.95
C ARG A 62 8.64 -3.79 4.50
N ARG A 63 8.31 -2.70 5.20
CA ARG A 63 8.88 -1.38 4.92
C ARG A 63 10.37 -1.31 5.21
N ARG A 64 10.84 -2.02 6.24
CA ARG A 64 12.28 -2.17 6.50
C ARG A 64 12.96 -2.93 5.37
N ARG A 65 12.41 -4.07 4.95
CA ARG A 65 12.93 -4.86 3.82
C ARG A 65 13.00 -4.04 2.54
N TRP A 66 11.96 -3.28 2.22
CA TRP A 66 11.97 -2.42 1.05
C TRP A 66 13.07 -1.37 1.09
N ARG A 67 13.38 -0.77 2.25
CA ARG A 67 14.50 0.17 2.36
C ARG A 67 15.86 -0.50 2.15
N ASP A 68 16.01 -1.75 2.58
CA ASP A 68 17.24 -2.51 2.42
C ASP A 68 17.48 -2.83 0.94
N GLU A 69 16.47 -3.36 0.26
CA GLU A 69 16.52 -3.65 -1.19
C GLU A 69 16.64 -2.37 -2.03
N ASP A 70 16.01 -1.27 -1.60
CA ASP A 70 16.12 0.04 -2.25
C ASP A 70 17.56 0.57 -2.21
N ALA A 71 18.28 0.36 -1.09
CA ALA A 71 19.69 0.73 -0.99
C ALA A 71 20.57 -0.09 -1.96
N GLU A 72 20.29 -1.38 -2.13
CA GLU A 72 20.97 -2.21 -3.13
C GLU A 72 20.67 -1.74 -4.55
N LEU A 73 19.41 -1.41 -4.84
CA LEU A 73 18.99 -0.91 -6.15
C LEU A 73 19.65 0.44 -6.47
N LEU A 74 19.70 1.35 -5.50
CA LEU A 74 20.35 2.65 -5.63
C LEU A 74 21.83 2.48 -5.94
N ARG A 75 22.53 1.59 -5.21
CA ARG A 75 23.94 1.28 -5.47
C ARG A 75 24.16 0.78 -6.89
N ARG A 76 23.33 -0.16 -7.36
CA ARG A 76 23.41 -0.69 -8.74
C ARG A 76 23.17 0.41 -9.77
N PHE A 77 22.24 1.31 -9.49
CA PHE A 77 21.96 2.45 -10.37
C PHE A 77 23.12 3.44 -10.43
N GLU A 78 23.81 3.69 -9.32
CA GLU A 78 25.01 4.52 -9.28
C GLU A 78 26.17 3.91 -10.06
N GLU A 79 26.41 2.60 -9.90
CA GLU A 79 27.41 1.87 -10.70
C GLU A 79 27.12 1.96 -12.19
N TRP A 80 25.87 1.77 -12.60
CA TRP A 80 25.44 1.91 -14.00
C TRP A 80 25.65 3.34 -14.55
N LYS A 81 25.41 4.38 -13.74
CA LYS A 81 25.68 5.77 -14.15
C LYS A 81 27.17 6.05 -14.32
N ALA A 82 28.02 5.46 -13.48
CA ALA A 82 29.47 5.63 -13.56
C ALA A 82 30.03 5.00 -14.85
N ASP A 83 29.62 3.77 -15.17
CA ASP A 83 29.94 3.08 -16.43
C ASP A 83 29.55 3.91 -17.68
N ARG A 84 28.41 4.61 -17.61
CA ARG A 84 27.93 5.50 -18.70
C ARG A 84 28.61 6.87 -18.78
N THR A 85 29.36 7.26 -17.77
CA THR A 85 30.07 8.56 -17.72
C THR A 85 31.54 8.42 -18.14
N GLU A 86 32.08 7.19 -18.14
CA GLU A 86 33.45 6.88 -18.56
C GLU A 86 33.58 6.56 -20.07
N ASP A 87 32.48 6.64 -20.85
CA ASP A 87 32.43 6.55 -22.33
C ASP A 87 32.20 7.92 -23.01
#